data_AF-A0A5A8A541-F1
#
_entry.id   AF-A0A5A8A541-F1
#
_cell.length_a   1.000
_cell.length_b   1.000
_cell.length_c   1.000
_cell.angle_alpha   90.00
_cell.angle_beta   90.00
_cell.angle_gamma   90.00
#
_symmetry.space_group_name_H-M   'P 1'
#
loop_
_entity.id
_entity.type
_entity.pdbx_description
1 polymer ?
#
loop_
_entity_poly.entity_id
_entity_poly.type
_entity_poly.pdbx_seq_one_letter_code
_entity_poly.pdbx_strand_id
1 'polypeptide(L)'
;MSVAEEFTLDFARSERIGLEEAIFCAGKSPEQIDAILEAARARGASLLLTRLDPEKRDRLSAAARLDYCAVSRTAVFGAAPRIAGPARVAVVAAGTSDVPVAREALRVLGYAGRAATLFADVGVAGLWRLTTRIEEIRAHPVVIVAAGMDAALPSVVGGLVAGAVIAVPTSVGYGVAAGGRAALDAVLASCAPGITVVNIDNGYGAACAALRLLHAAGRLAEEIER
;
A
#
# COMPACT_ATOMS: atom_id res chain seq x y z
N MET A 1 5.38 -23.30 25.43
CA MET A 1 4.42 -22.28 24.97
C MET A 1 3.98 -22.68 23.59
N SER A 2 2.68 -22.72 23.33
CA SER A 2 2.18 -22.99 21.99
C SER A 2 2.25 -21.71 21.16
N VAL A 3 2.50 -21.81 19.85
CA VAL A 3 2.52 -20.66 18.94
C VAL A 3 1.21 -19.84 19.01
N ALA A 4 0.10 -20.48 19.36
CA ALA A 4 -1.21 -19.84 19.52
C ALA A 4 -1.28 -18.85 20.71
N GLU A 5 -0.38 -18.95 21.69
CA GLU A 5 -0.30 -18.02 22.83
C GLU A 5 0.49 -16.75 22.48
N GLU A 6 1.15 -16.70 21.30
CA GLU A 6 2.02 -15.59 20.89
C GLU A 6 1.29 -14.48 20.11
N PHE A 7 0.02 -14.69 19.74
CA PHE A 7 -0.73 -13.72 18.95
C PHE A 7 -2.21 -13.63 19.35
N THR A 8 -2.84 -12.50 19.07
CA THR A 8 -4.29 -12.30 19.18
C THR A 8 -4.75 -11.49 17.98
N LEU A 9 -5.61 -12.07 17.15
CA LEU A 9 -6.12 -11.41 15.94
C LEU A 9 -7.29 -10.48 16.28
N ASP A 10 -7.26 -9.30 15.69
CA ASP A 10 -8.22 -8.22 15.86
C ASP A 10 -9.27 -8.22 14.74
N PHE A 11 -10.21 -9.15 14.82
CA PHE A 11 -11.29 -9.28 13.82
C PHE A 11 -12.30 -8.13 13.84
N ALA A 12 -12.36 -7.36 14.94
CA ALA A 12 -13.28 -6.23 15.09
C ALA A 12 -12.67 -4.88 14.66
N ARG A 13 -11.45 -4.87 14.07
CA ARG A 13 -10.77 -3.63 13.68
C ARG A 13 -11.56 -2.83 12.65
N SER A 14 -12.21 -3.51 11.72
CA SER A 14 -13.01 -2.89 10.66
C SER A 14 -14.17 -2.07 11.22
N GLU A 15 -14.81 -2.53 12.30
CA GLU A 15 -15.89 -1.81 12.98
C GLU A 15 -15.41 -0.50 13.61
N ARG A 16 -14.16 -0.45 14.08
CA ARG A 16 -13.61 0.72 14.77
C ARG A 16 -13.01 1.76 13.83
N ILE A 17 -12.28 1.31 12.81
CA ILE A 17 -11.48 2.22 11.96
C ILE A 17 -11.70 2.02 10.45
N GLY A 18 -12.61 1.13 10.05
CA GLY A 18 -12.90 0.85 8.64
C GLY A 18 -11.83 0.03 7.92
N LEU A 19 -10.87 -0.56 8.64
CA LEU A 19 -9.78 -1.37 8.11
C LEU A 19 -9.69 -2.70 8.85
N GLU A 20 -9.52 -3.80 8.13
CA GLU A 20 -9.20 -5.10 8.72
C GLU A 20 -7.73 -5.18 9.14
N GLU A 21 -7.40 -6.12 10.02
CA GLU A 21 -6.02 -6.38 10.38
C GLU A 21 -5.25 -7.09 9.25
N ALA A 22 -4.08 -6.53 8.90
CA ALA A 22 -3.11 -7.20 8.03
C ALA A 22 -1.96 -7.81 8.83
N ILE A 23 -1.41 -8.91 8.31
CA ILE A 23 -0.33 -9.67 8.94
C ILE A 23 1.01 -9.29 8.32
N PHE A 24 1.86 -8.64 9.12
CA PHE A 24 3.25 -8.36 8.75
C PHE A 24 4.12 -9.62 8.90
N CYS A 25 4.59 -10.20 7.79
CA CYS A 25 5.27 -11.51 7.75
C CYS A 25 6.79 -11.45 7.84
N ALA A 26 7.43 -10.31 7.57
CA ALA A 26 8.89 -10.21 7.49
C ALA A 26 9.60 -10.69 8.78
N GLY A 27 9.04 -10.37 9.95
CA GLY A 27 9.57 -10.80 11.25
C GLY A 27 9.06 -12.14 11.78
N LYS A 28 8.13 -12.81 11.08
CA LYS A 28 7.48 -14.03 11.56
C LYS A 28 8.11 -15.30 10.97
N SER A 29 8.08 -16.39 11.74
CA SER A 29 8.42 -17.73 11.23
C SER A 29 7.27 -18.32 10.40
N PRO A 30 7.52 -19.29 9.50
CA PRO A 30 6.45 -19.99 8.79
C PRO A 30 5.43 -20.65 9.73
N GLU A 31 5.88 -21.19 10.86
CA GLU A 31 5.03 -21.84 11.86
C GLU A 31 4.08 -20.83 12.54
N GLN A 32 4.57 -19.62 12.82
CA GLN A 32 3.74 -18.51 13.32
C GLN A 32 2.70 -18.07 12.28
N ILE A 33 3.09 -18.00 11.01
CA ILE A 33 2.18 -17.61 9.93
C ILE A 33 1.10 -18.67 9.75
N ASP A 34 1.45 -19.96 9.71
CA ASP A 34 0.48 -21.05 9.58
C ASP A 34 -0.52 -21.08 10.75
N ALA A 35 -0.06 -20.88 11.99
CA ALA A 35 -0.95 -20.80 13.15
C ALA A 35 -1.97 -19.63 13.02
N ILE A 36 -1.53 -18.48 12.50
CA ILE A 36 -2.40 -17.33 12.22
C ILE A 36 -3.43 -17.66 11.12
N LEU A 37 -2.99 -18.30 10.04
CA LEU A 37 -3.88 -18.70 8.93
C LEU A 37 -4.93 -19.72 9.40
N GLU A 38 -4.54 -20.68 10.23
CA GLU A 38 -5.47 -21.66 10.81
C GLU A 38 -6.49 -21.00 11.74
N ALA A 39 -6.08 -20.01 12.55
CA ALA A 39 -6.99 -19.24 13.38
C ALA A 39 -8.01 -18.43 12.56
N ALA A 40 -7.60 -17.85 11.44
CA ALA A 40 -8.51 -17.17 10.52
C ALA A 40 -9.44 -18.16 9.80
N ARG A 41 -8.89 -19.30 9.35
CA ARG A 41 -9.66 -20.38 8.71
C ARG A 41 -10.78 -20.90 9.61
N ALA A 42 -10.49 -21.12 10.90
CA ALA A 42 -11.48 -21.58 11.88
C ALA A 42 -12.65 -20.62 12.05
N ARG A 43 -12.45 -19.33 11.76
CA ARG A 43 -13.49 -18.28 11.78
C ARG A 43 -14.09 -17.95 10.42
N GLY A 44 -13.60 -18.57 9.33
CA GLY A 44 -13.98 -18.20 7.97
C GLY A 44 -13.56 -16.78 7.58
N ALA A 45 -12.55 -16.21 8.25
CA ALA A 45 -12.07 -14.87 8.00
C ALA A 45 -11.02 -14.84 6.88
N SER A 46 -10.99 -13.74 6.14
CA SER A 46 -9.92 -13.42 5.19
C SER A 46 -8.78 -12.71 5.90
N LEU A 47 -7.56 -12.81 5.35
CA LEU A 47 -6.39 -12.09 5.84
C LEU A 47 -5.56 -11.56 4.67
N LEU A 48 -5.08 -10.32 4.83
CA LEU A 48 -4.01 -9.77 4.02
C LEU A 48 -2.66 -10.03 4.69
N LEU A 49 -1.72 -10.61 3.96
CA LEU A 49 -0.34 -10.81 4.38
C LEU A 49 0.56 -9.82 3.63
N THR A 50 1.46 -9.16 4.35
CA THR A 50 2.44 -8.21 3.80
C THR A 50 3.86 -8.65 4.08
N ARG A 51 4.78 -8.36 3.16
CA ARG A 51 6.20 -8.73 3.24
C ARG A 51 6.42 -10.23 3.50
N LEU A 52 5.64 -11.07 2.82
CA LEU A 52 5.77 -12.51 2.83
C LEU A 52 6.79 -12.92 1.76
N ASP A 53 8.00 -13.27 2.17
CA ASP A 53 9.03 -13.73 1.23
C ASP A 53 8.64 -15.06 0.55
N PRO A 54 9.03 -15.29 -0.71
CA PRO A 54 8.70 -16.51 -1.45
C PRO A 54 9.09 -17.79 -0.71
N GLU A 55 10.29 -17.81 -0.11
CA GLU A 55 10.79 -18.97 0.65
C GLU A 55 9.93 -19.27 1.88
N LYS A 56 9.43 -18.23 2.58
CA LYS A 56 8.51 -18.41 3.70
C LYS A 56 7.16 -18.91 3.20
N ARG A 57 6.66 -18.33 2.10
CA ARG A 57 5.39 -18.73 1.47
C ARG A 57 5.42 -20.22 1.10
N ASP A 58 6.50 -20.70 0.52
CA ASP A 58 6.61 -22.09 0.04
C ASP A 58 6.63 -23.11 1.18
N ARG A 59 6.96 -22.67 2.40
CA ARG A 59 6.92 -23.48 3.62
C ARG A 59 5.56 -23.52 4.31
N LEU A 60 4.59 -22.71 3.87
CA LEU A 60 3.26 -22.66 4.48
C LEU A 60 2.41 -23.86 4.03
N SER A 61 1.75 -24.52 4.98
CA SER A 61 0.80 -25.59 4.68
C SER A 61 -0.35 -25.13 3.76
N ALA A 62 -0.74 -23.85 3.87
CA ALA A 62 -1.78 -23.24 3.05
C ALA A 62 -1.25 -22.54 1.78
N ALA A 63 0.01 -22.75 1.36
CA ALA A 63 0.65 -22.01 0.26
C ALA A 63 -0.16 -22.01 -1.05
N ALA A 64 -0.82 -23.12 -1.38
CA ALA A 64 -1.65 -23.26 -2.59
C ALA A 64 -2.99 -22.52 -2.52
N ARG A 65 -3.42 -22.10 -1.32
CA ARG A 65 -4.68 -21.37 -1.08
C ARG A 65 -4.49 -19.86 -0.99
N LEU A 66 -3.24 -19.39 -1.10
CA LEU A 66 -2.89 -17.98 -1.07
C LEU A 66 -2.92 -17.42 -2.50
N ASP A 67 -3.67 -16.34 -2.70
CA ASP A 67 -3.42 -15.44 -3.83
C ASP A 67 -2.16 -14.64 -3.53
N TYR A 68 -1.02 -15.14 -3.99
CA TYR A 68 0.30 -14.58 -3.72
C TYR A 68 0.81 -13.74 -4.89
N CYS A 69 1.31 -12.54 -4.60
CA CYS A 69 2.00 -11.69 -5.56
C CYS A 69 3.49 -11.61 -5.22
N ALA A 70 4.32 -12.29 -6.01
CA ALA A 70 5.77 -12.30 -5.82
C ALA A 70 6.40 -10.91 -5.90
N VAL A 71 5.86 -10.00 -6.72
CA VAL A 71 6.45 -8.66 -6.91
C VAL A 71 6.29 -7.77 -5.68
N SER A 72 5.12 -7.76 -5.04
CA SER A 72 4.91 -6.98 -3.81
C SER A 72 5.15 -7.78 -2.53
N ARG A 73 5.41 -9.09 -2.64
CA ARG A 73 5.51 -10.01 -1.48
C ARG A 73 4.28 -9.91 -0.59
N THR A 74 3.10 -9.85 -1.19
CA THR A 74 1.82 -9.84 -0.47
C THR A 74 1.01 -11.07 -0.82
N ALA A 75 0.17 -11.52 0.10
CA ALA A 75 -0.76 -12.61 -0.14
C ALA A 75 -2.15 -12.28 0.40
N VAL A 76 -3.19 -12.84 -0.22
CA VAL A 76 -4.53 -12.87 0.37
C VAL A 76 -4.89 -14.31 0.69
N PHE A 77 -5.29 -14.54 1.94
CA PHE A 77 -5.90 -15.79 2.39
C PHE A 77 -7.41 -15.59 2.52
N GLY A 78 -8.20 -16.58 2.07
CA GLY A 78 -9.66 -16.47 2.07
C GLY A 78 -10.20 -15.76 0.84
N ALA A 79 -11.44 -15.28 0.92
CA ALA A 79 -12.10 -14.59 -0.18
C ALA A 79 -11.80 -13.08 -0.13
N ALA A 80 -11.26 -12.51 -1.21
CA ALA A 80 -11.18 -11.06 -1.36
C ALA A 80 -12.57 -10.50 -1.72
N PRO A 81 -12.97 -9.34 -1.19
CA PRO A 81 -14.20 -8.68 -1.60
C PRO A 81 -14.13 -8.29 -3.08
N ARG A 82 -15.31 -8.26 -3.73
CA ARG A 82 -15.41 -7.79 -5.11
C ARG A 82 -15.04 -6.31 -5.18
N ILE A 83 -14.09 -5.97 -6.06
CA ILE A 83 -13.75 -4.58 -6.35
C ILE A 83 -14.98 -3.89 -6.96
N ALA A 84 -15.37 -2.75 -6.39
CA ALA A 84 -16.54 -1.99 -6.82
C ALA A 84 -16.24 -0.49 -7.00
N GLY A 85 -17.04 0.15 -7.85
CA GLY A 85 -17.00 1.60 -8.07
C GLY A 85 -15.83 2.07 -8.96
N PRO A 86 -15.76 3.40 -9.21
CA PRO A 86 -14.68 3.99 -10.00
C PRO A 86 -13.33 3.92 -9.27
N ALA A 87 -12.24 3.93 -10.03
CA ALA A 87 -10.90 4.06 -9.46
C ALA A 87 -10.74 5.45 -8.83
N ARG A 88 -10.67 5.50 -7.50
CA ARG A 88 -10.52 6.76 -6.74
C ARG A 88 -9.08 7.01 -6.29
N VAL A 89 -8.18 6.05 -6.52
CA VAL A 89 -6.77 6.16 -6.12
C VAL A 89 -5.89 5.95 -7.34
N ALA A 90 -5.03 6.92 -7.63
CA ALA A 90 -3.88 6.72 -8.52
C ALA A 90 -2.70 6.24 -7.67
N VAL A 91 -2.06 5.15 -8.09
CA VAL A 91 -0.79 4.68 -7.51
C VAL A 91 0.29 4.93 -8.54
N VAL A 92 1.26 5.76 -8.20
CA VAL A 92 2.29 6.26 -9.09
C VAL A 92 3.64 5.74 -8.63
N ALA A 93 4.38 5.07 -9.50
CA ALA A 93 5.73 4.60 -9.23
C ALA A 93 6.74 5.36 -10.11
N ALA A 94 7.78 5.93 -9.48
CA ALA A 94 8.77 6.73 -10.21
C ALA A 94 9.57 5.89 -11.20
N GLY A 95 10.07 4.73 -10.78
CA GLY A 95 10.73 3.76 -11.66
C GLY A 95 10.14 2.37 -11.53
N THR A 96 10.60 1.47 -12.39
CA THR A 96 10.30 0.03 -12.28
C THR A 96 10.75 -0.56 -10.95
N SER A 97 11.83 -0.03 -10.36
CA SER A 97 12.33 -0.43 -9.04
C SER A 97 11.38 -0.07 -7.88
N ASP A 98 10.50 0.93 -8.06
CA ASP A 98 9.51 1.32 -7.05
C ASP A 98 8.20 0.51 -7.16
N VAL A 99 8.04 -0.28 -8.23
CA VAL A 99 6.84 -1.07 -8.51
C VAL A 99 6.49 -2.06 -7.39
N PRO A 100 7.43 -2.74 -6.70
CA PRO A 100 7.09 -3.59 -5.55
C PRO A 100 6.26 -2.87 -4.48
N VAL A 101 6.66 -1.63 -4.13
CA VAL A 101 6.00 -0.80 -3.13
C VAL A 101 4.64 -0.29 -3.64
N ALA A 102 4.59 0.15 -4.90
CA ALA A 102 3.33 0.54 -5.54
C ALA A 102 2.33 -0.63 -5.65
N ARG A 103 2.81 -1.83 -5.97
CA ARG A 103 1.96 -3.04 -6.03
C ARG A 103 1.51 -3.50 -4.66
N GLU A 104 2.27 -3.27 -3.60
CA GLU A 104 1.78 -3.50 -2.23
C GLU A 104 0.55 -2.62 -1.98
N ALA A 105 0.63 -1.32 -2.28
CA ALA A 105 -0.50 -0.40 -2.13
C ALA A 105 -1.73 -0.83 -2.94
N LEU A 106 -1.55 -1.23 -4.21
CA LEU A 106 -2.66 -1.73 -5.05
C LEU A 106 -3.32 -2.98 -4.46
N ARG A 107 -2.53 -3.93 -3.93
CA ARG A 107 -3.08 -5.17 -3.37
C ARG A 107 -3.83 -4.91 -2.07
N VAL A 108 -3.41 -3.93 -1.28
CA VAL A 108 -4.12 -3.49 -0.07
C VAL A 108 -5.44 -2.82 -0.43
N LEU A 109 -5.45 -1.94 -1.45
CA LEU A 109 -6.67 -1.30 -1.95
C LEU A 109 -7.65 -2.34 -2.51
N GLY A 110 -7.15 -3.30 -3.29
CA GLY A 110 -7.94 -4.41 -3.83
C GLY A 110 -8.51 -5.32 -2.74
N TYR A 111 -7.71 -5.62 -1.71
CA TYR A 111 -8.19 -6.37 -0.53
C TYR A 111 -9.30 -5.64 0.22
N ALA A 112 -9.26 -4.30 0.24
CA ALA A 112 -10.33 -3.46 0.78
C ALA A 112 -11.49 -3.22 -0.21
N GLY A 113 -11.52 -3.92 -1.36
CA GLY A 113 -12.58 -3.81 -2.37
C GLY A 113 -12.57 -2.51 -3.18
N ARG A 114 -11.46 -1.75 -3.19
CA ARG A 114 -11.35 -0.46 -3.87
C ARG A 114 -10.54 -0.56 -5.16
N ALA A 115 -11.11 -0.01 -6.23
CA ALA A 115 -10.42 0.13 -7.51
C ALA A 115 -9.33 1.22 -7.43
N ALA A 116 -8.20 0.97 -8.07
CA ALA A 116 -7.09 1.89 -8.17
C ALA A 116 -6.37 1.73 -9.52
N THR A 117 -5.75 2.80 -10.00
CA THR A 117 -5.05 2.85 -11.28
C THR A 117 -3.55 2.94 -11.05
N LEU A 118 -2.76 2.07 -11.68
CA LEU A 118 -1.29 2.11 -11.62
C LEU A 118 -0.71 2.95 -12.76
N PHE A 119 0.16 3.90 -12.41
CA PHE A 119 1.02 4.64 -13.33
C PHE A 119 2.47 4.32 -12.97
N ALA A 120 3.11 3.43 -13.71
CA ALA A 120 4.48 3.01 -13.43
C ALA A 120 5.49 3.69 -14.37
N ASP A 121 6.73 3.83 -13.89
CA ASP A 121 7.86 4.39 -14.64
C ASP A 121 7.64 5.83 -15.13
N VAL A 122 7.12 6.70 -14.25
CA VAL A 122 6.87 8.13 -14.56
C VAL A 122 7.77 9.09 -13.78
N GLY A 123 8.99 8.65 -13.48
CA GLY A 123 9.97 9.40 -12.69
C GLY A 123 10.52 10.65 -13.36
N VAL A 124 11.12 11.53 -12.55
CA VAL A 124 11.55 12.87 -12.98
C VAL A 124 12.72 12.87 -13.98
N ALA A 125 13.54 11.82 -14.01
CA ALA A 125 14.63 11.66 -14.98
C ALA A 125 14.13 11.63 -16.43
N GLY A 126 12.87 11.22 -16.64
CA GLY A 126 12.17 11.37 -17.91
C GLY A 126 10.81 11.99 -17.68
N LEU A 127 10.80 13.25 -17.21
CA LEU A 127 9.60 13.99 -16.80
C LEU A 127 8.45 13.95 -17.82
N TRP A 128 8.75 13.82 -19.11
CA TRP A 128 7.75 13.66 -20.16
C TRP A 128 6.84 12.42 -19.96
N ARG A 129 7.33 11.36 -19.32
CA ARG A 129 6.53 10.17 -18.96
C ARG A 129 5.42 10.52 -17.96
N LEU A 130 5.69 11.45 -17.05
CA LEU A 130 4.67 11.99 -16.14
C LEU A 130 3.72 12.93 -16.88
N THR A 131 4.25 13.90 -17.62
CA THR A 131 3.41 14.96 -18.22
C THR A 131 2.46 14.41 -19.28
N THR A 132 2.81 13.32 -19.96
CA THR A 132 1.89 12.62 -20.90
C THR A 132 0.72 11.92 -20.21
N ARG A 133 0.81 11.65 -18.90
CA ARG A 133 -0.20 10.94 -18.10
C ARG A 133 -0.85 11.83 -17.02
N ILE A 134 -0.46 13.10 -16.92
CA ILE A 134 -0.82 13.94 -15.79
C ILE A 134 -2.32 14.19 -15.68
N GLU A 135 -3.03 14.34 -16.79
CA GLU A 135 -4.48 14.55 -16.78
C GLU A 135 -5.24 13.32 -16.25
N GLU A 136 -4.77 12.11 -16.57
CA GLU A 136 -5.32 10.88 -16.00
C GLU A 136 -5.06 10.78 -14.50
N ILE A 137 -3.87 11.19 -14.03
CA ILE A 137 -3.53 11.22 -12.61
C ILE A 137 -4.39 12.26 -11.88
N ARG A 138 -4.56 13.45 -12.44
CA ARG A 138 -5.38 14.56 -11.90
C ARG A 138 -6.84 14.18 -11.67
N ALA A 139 -7.38 13.24 -12.46
CA ALA A 139 -8.74 12.76 -12.30
C ALA A 139 -8.98 11.97 -10.99
N HIS A 140 -7.92 11.56 -10.28
CA HIS A 140 -8.03 10.80 -9.05
C HIS A 140 -8.00 11.73 -7.81
N PRO A 141 -8.95 11.59 -6.87
CA PRO A 141 -8.98 12.43 -5.66
C PRO A 141 -7.87 12.08 -4.65
N VAL A 142 -7.27 10.90 -4.75
CA VAL A 142 -6.14 10.47 -3.91
C VAL A 142 -5.04 9.92 -4.80
N VAL A 143 -3.80 10.34 -4.56
CA VAL A 143 -2.61 9.93 -5.31
C VAL A 143 -1.56 9.41 -4.35
N ILE A 144 -1.18 8.14 -4.49
CA ILE A 144 -0.06 7.53 -3.79
C ILE A 144 1.16 7.61 -4.70
N VAL A 145 2.30 8.13 -4.23
CA VAL A 145 3.52 8.28 -5.03
C VAL A 145 4.68 7.54 -4.38
N ALA A 146 5.13 6.45 -4.99
CA ALA A 146 6.31 5.69 -4.56
C ALA A 146 7.55 6.15 -5.35
N ALA A 147 8.58 6.60 -4.63
CA ALA A 147 9.82 7.05 -5.24
C ALA A 147 11.03 6.87 -4.29
N GLY A 148 12.11 6.31 -4.82
CA GLY A 148 13.43 6.27 -4.16
C GLY A 148 14.39 7.33 -4.72
N MET A 149 15.69 7.08 -4.60
CA MET A 149 16.77 8.03 -4.96
C MET A 149 16.61 9.36 -4.21
N ASP A 150 16.41 10.46 -4.95
CA ASP A 150 16.13 11.81 -4.46
C ASP A 150 14.65 12.08 -4.19
N ALA A 151 13.77 11.12 -4.54
CA ALA A 151 12.31 11.18 -4.36
C ALA A 151 11.68 12.53 -4.75
N ALA A 152 12.14 13.11 -5.86
CA ALA A 152 11.61 14.38 -6.36
C ALA A 152 10.17 14.26 -6.88
N LEU A 153 9.74 13.06 -7.30
CA LEU A 153 8.42 12.84 -7.91
C LEU A 153 7.24 13.24 -7.00
N PRO A 154 7.19 12.86 -5.71
CA PRO A 154 6.19 13.37 -4.76
C PRO A 154 6.01 14.89 -4.77
N SER A 155 7.11 15.65 -4.77
CA SER A 155 7.08 17.12 -4.80
C SER A 155 6.50 17.65 -6.11
N VAL A 156 6.90 17.06 -7.24
CA VAL A 156 6.37 17.41 -8.57
C VAL A 156 4.87 17.13 -8.65
N VAL A 157 4.43 15.94 -8.21
CA VAL A 157 3.01 15.56 -8.19
C VAL A 157 2.21 16.50 -7.29
N GLY A 158 2.73 16.86 -6.11
CA GLY A 158 2.10 17.81 -5.18
C GLY A 158 1.86 19.19 -5.77
N GLY A 159 2.67 19.63 -6.75
CA GLY A 159 2.44 20.87 -7.50
C GLY A 159 1.51 20.73 -8.71
N LEU A 160 1.16 19.51 -9.11
CA LEU A 160 0.39 19.25 -10.33
C LEU A 160 -1.01 18.69 -10.08
N VAL A 161 -1.34 18.21 -8.89
CA VAL A 161 -2.65 17.61 -8.59
C VAL A 161 -3.35 18.34 -7.44
N ALA A 162 -4.67 18.43 -7.52
CA ALA A 162 -5.50 18.98 -6.44
C ALA A 162 -5.91 17.91 -5.41
N GLY A 163 -5.79 16.62 -5.76
CA GLY A 163 -6.11 15.50 -4.88
C GLY A 163 -5.11 15.35 -3.73
N ALA A 164 -5.49 14.57 -2.71
CA ALA A 164 -4.60 14.29 -1.59
C ALA A 164 -3.39 13.46 -2.05
N VAL A 165 -2.18 13.91 -1.72
CA VAL A 165 -0.93 13.23 -2.08
C VAL A 165 -0.34 12.52 -0.87
N ILE A 166 -0.11 11.21 -1.04
CA ILE A 166 0.56 10.36 -0.06
C ILE A 166 1.87 9.87 -0.66
N ALA A 167 2.99 10.31 -0.10
CA ALA A 167 4.32 9.95 -0.54
C ALA A 167 4.84 8.72 0.20
N VAL A 168 5.40 7.78 -0.56
CA VAL A 168 6.05 6.55 -0.09
C VAL A 168 7.51 6.60 -0.52
N PRO A 169 8.41 7.09 0.33
CA PRO A 169 9.84 6.93 0.10
C PRO A 169 10.15 5.44 -0.05
N THR A 170 10.90 5.06 -1.07
CA THR A 170 11.36 3.66 -1.22
C THR A 170 12.83 3.54 -0.87
N SER A 171 13.26 2.33 -0.54
CA SER A 171 14.68 2.03 -0.29
C SER A 171 15.51 1.97 -1.57
N VAL A 172 14.95 2.31 -2.73
CA VAL A 172 15.63 2.27 -4.02
C VAL A 172 16.73 3.32 -4.07
N GLY A 173 17.91 2.88 -4.53
CA GLY A 173 19.05 3.73 -4.79
C GLY A 173 20.34 3.15 -4.24
N TYR A 174 21.44 3.87 -4.41
CA TYR A 174 22.77 3.45 -4.02
C TYR A 174 23.55 4.59 -3.38
N GLY A 175 24.60 4.24 -2.63
CA GLY A 175 25.48 5.21 -1.97
C GLY A 175 24.72 6.16 -1.04
N VAL A 176 24.62 7.43 -1.44
CA VAL A 176 23.97 8.50 -0.68
C VAL A 176 22.48 8.25 -0.39
N ALA A 177 21.81 7.39 -1.17
CA ALA A 177 20.42 7.04 -0.93
C ALA A 177 20.19 6.37 0.44
N ALA A 178 21.22 5.73 1.01
CA ALA A 178 21.26 5.18 2.37
C ALA A 178 19.98 4.40 2.77
N GLY A 179 19.57 3.45 1.92
CA GLY A 179 18.39 2.60 2.18
C GLY A 179 17.07 3.37 2.20
N GLY A 180 16.97 4.46 1.43
CA GLY A 180 15.76 5.30 1.34
C GLY A 180 15.74 6.48 2.31
N ARG A 181 16.79 6.66 3.13
CA ARG A 181 16.87 7.82 4.03
C ARG A 181 16.90 9.15 3.28
N ALA A 182 17.65 9.22 2.17
CA ALA A 182 17.68 10.43 1.35
C ALA A 182 16.29 10.75 0.77
N ALA A 183 15.60 9.74 0.25
CA ALA A 183 14.23 9.87 -0.24
C ALA A 183 13.27 10.36 0.85
N LEU A 184 13.33 9.77 2.05
CA LEU A 184 12.50 10.18 3.18
C LEU A 184 12.75 11.64 3.58
N ASP A 185 14.02 12.01 3.78
CA ASP A 185 14.39 13.37 4.18
C ASP A 185 14.01 14.39 3.09
N ALA A 186 14.20 14.04 1.81
CA ALA A 186 13.82 14.90 0.68
C ALA A 186 12.32 15.16 0.61
N VAL A 187 11.48 14.13 0.80
CA VAL A 187 10.03 14.29 0.79
C VAL A 187 9.57 15.09 2.02
N LEU A 188 10.14 14.85 3.20
CA LEU A 188 9.82 15.61 4.42
C LEU A 188 10.25 17.08 4.32
N ALA A 189 11.34 17.37 3.60
CA ALA A 189 11.82 18.72 3.35
C ALA A 189 11.11 19.41 2.15
N SER A 190 10.17 18.74 1.49
CA SER A 190 9.47 19.28 0.33
C SER A 190 8.70 20.56 0.66
N CYS A 191 8.75 21.53 -0.24
CA CYS A 191 7.94 22.75 -0.16
C CYS A 191 6.53 22.59 -0.73
N ALA A 192 6.21 21.44 -1.34
CA ALA A 192 4.88 21.16 -1.85
C ALA A 192 3.91 20.93 -0.65
N PRO A 193 2.90 21.79 -0.48
CA PRO A 193 2.10 21.78 0.73
C PRO A 193 1.17 20.55 0.79
N GLY A 194 0.99 20.00 1.99
CA GLY A 194 -0.03 18.97 2.25
C GLY A 194 0.36 17.54 1.85
N ILE A 195 1.61 17.28 1.46
CA ILE A 195 2.09 15.91 1.23
C ILE A 195 2.10 15.13 2.56
N THR A 196 1.38 14.01 2.58
CA THR A 196 1.42 13.06 3.72
C THR A 196 2.51 12.03 3.46
N VAL A 197 3.43 11.82 4.39
CA VAL A 197 4.57 10.90 4.22
C VAL A 197 4.39 9.67 5.09
N VAL A 198 4.59 8.48 4.49
CA VAL A 198 4.66 7.22 5.25
C VAL A 198 6.11 6.74 5.35
N ASN A 199 6.34 5.70 6.18
CA ASN A 199 7.66 5.13 6.34
C ASN A 199 8.21 4.53 5.03
N ILE A 200 9.53 4.30 4.99
CA ILE A 200 10.22 3.73 3.83
C ILE A 200 9.61 2.37 3.48
N ASP A 201 9.35 2.17 2.18
CA ASP A 201 8.73 1.00 1.58
C ASP A 201 7.33 0.67 2.12
N ASN A 202 6.64 1.61 2.77
CA ASN A 202 5.36 1.34 3.42
C ASN A 202 4.16 1.55 2.49
N GLY A 203 4.09 0.77 1.40
CA GLY A 203 2.96 0.77 0.47
C GLY A 203 1.63 0.40 1.16
N TYR A 204 1.69 -0.52 2.14
CA TYR A 204 0.58 -0.84 3.04
C TYR A 204 0.04 0.40 3.77
N GLY A 205 0.91 1.14 4.46
CA GLY A 205 0.53 2.33 5.20
C GLY A 205 -0.06 3.42 4.30
N ALA A 206 0.47 3.57 3.09
CA ALA A 206 -0.05 4.53 2.12
C ALA A 206 -1.46 4.17 1.65
N ALA A 207 -1.71 2.90 1.34
CA ALA A 207 -3.05 2.42 1.00
C ALA A 207 -4.03 2.57 2.17
N CYS A 208 -3.61 2.25 3.39
CA CYS A 208 -4.43 2.47 4.59
C CYS A 208 -4.77 3.95 4.79
N ALA A 209 -3.81 4.87 4.58
CA ALA A 209 -4.08 6.30 4.63
C ALA A 209 -5.08 6.73 3.55
N ALA A 210 -4.93 6.24 2.32
CA ALA A 210 -5.86 6.50 1.23
C ALA A 210 -7.28 5.99 1.55
N LEU A 211 -7.41 4.78 2.11
CA LEU A 211 -8.70 4.22 2.54
C LEU A 211 -9.36 5.07 3.61
N ARG A 212 -8.60 5.57 4.59
CA ARG A 212 -9.12 6.47 5.63
C ARG A 212 -9.56 7.82 5.06
N LEU A 213 -8.83 8.40 4.11
CA LEU A 213 -9.23 9.62 3.41
C LEU A 213 -10.55 9.43 2.66
N LEU A 214 -10.67 8.33 1.91
CA LEU A 214 -11.89 8.02 1.18
C LEU A 214 -13.08 7.73 2.11
N HIS A 215 -12.84 7.09 3.26
CA HIS A 215 -13.87 6.88 4.27
C HIS A 215 -14.34 8.22 4.88
N ALA A 216 -13.40 9.10 5.25
CA ALA A 216 -13.72 10.43 5.78
C ALA A 216 -14.52 11.27 4.77
N ALA A 217 -14.13 11.27 3.50
CA ALA A 217 -14.86 11.96 2.44
C ALA A 217 -16.29 11.42 2.27
N GLY A 218 -16.47 10.09 2.35
CA GLY A 218 -17.81 9.47 2.30
C GLY A 218 -18.71 9.93 3.44
N ARG A 219 -18.17 9.97 4.67
CA ARG A 219 -18.91 10.46 5.85
C ARG A 219 -19.37 11.90 5.72
N LEU A 220 -18.51 12.77 5.17
CA LEU A 220 -18.85 14.18 4.93
C LEU A 220 -19.94 14.33 3.85
N ALA A 221 -19.87 13.51 2.79
CA ALA A 221 -20.89 13.52 1.74
C ALA A 221 -22.28 13.12 2.28
N GLU A 222 -22.35 12.07 3.10
CA GLU A 222 -23.58 11.65 3.77
C GLU A 222 -24.17 12.71 4.71
N GLU A 223 -23.34 13.59 5.28
CA GLU A 223 -23.79 14.71 6.11
C GLU A 223 -24.37 15.85 5.27
N ILE A 224 -23.80 16.13 4.11
CA ILE A 224 -24.27 17.21 3.20
C ILE A 224 -25.60 16.83 2.52
N GLU A 225 -25.83 15.54 2.28
CA GLU A 225 -27.07 15.05 1.68
C GLU A 225 -28.25 14.95 2.66
N ARG A 226 -28.01 15.09 3.97
CA ARG A 226 -29.04 15.12 5.02
C ARG A 226 -29.50 16.54 5.33
#